data_AF-A0A1Y0HKL8-F1
#
_entry.id   AF-A0A1Y0HKL8-F1
#
_cell.length_a   1.000
_cell.length_b   1.000
_cell.length_c   1.000
_cell.angle_alpha   90.00
_cell.angle_beta   90.00
_cell.angle_gamma   90.00
#
_symmetry.space_group_name_H-M   'P 1'
#
loop_
_entity.id
_entity.type
_entity.pdbx_description
1 polymer ?
#
loop_
_entity_poly.entity_id
_entity_poly.type
_entity_poly.pdbx_seq_one_letter_code
_entity_poly.pdbx_strand_id
1 'polypeptide(L)'
;MILCDIGNSNADFYQDGKVWTMSHKQFKEFVATEKVYYISVCEALKATLQSKNNFIDLEPFFEFDTIYQGMGIDRIAACSTIRDGMIVDAGSAITVDIMSGGMHLGGFILPGLSAYEKCYASISPRLMLPINPSVSLDALPQKTNDAISYGVIKSIIMLLEITCKDKRIFFYRW
;
A
#
# COMPACT_ATOMS: atom_id res chain seq x y z
N MET A 1 -7.23 15.07 -17.25
CA MET A 1 -8.02 14.41 -16.18
C MET A 1 -7.09 14.18 -15.01
N ILE A 2 -7.46 14.60 -13.79
CA ILE A 2 -6.64 14.39 -12.60
C ILE A 2 -7.18 13.19 -11.82
N LEU A 3 -6.31 12.22 -11.56
CA LEU A 3 -6.57 11.09 -10.67
C LEU A 3 -5.83 11.30 -9.34
N CYS A 4 -6.40 10.85 -8.25
CA CYS A 4 -5.80 10.96 -6.92
C CYS A 4 -6.06 9.70 -6.08
N ASP A 5 -5.00 9.05 -5.61
CA ASP A 5 -5.07 7.99 -4.62
C ASP A 5 -4.70 8.56 -3.25
N ILE A 6 -5.58 8.41 -2.26
CA ILE A 6 -5.41 8.99 -0.93
C ILE A 6 -5.21 7.87 0.09
N GLY A 7 -3.94 7.56 0.31
CA GLY A 7 -3.49 6.62 1.33
C GLY A 7 -3.39 7.23 2.73
N ASN A 8 -2.99 6.40 3.69
CA ASN A 8 -2.85 6.79 5.10
C ASN A 8 -1.69 7.77 5.38
N SER A 9 -0.74 7.92 4.47
CA SER A 9 0.42 8.81 4.65
C SER A 9 0.42 9.98 3.67
N ASN A 10 0.02 9.75 2.43
CA ASN A 10 0.11 10.73 1.35
C ASN A 10 -1.16 10.71 0.48
N ALA A 11 -1.27 11.73 -0.38
CA ALA A 11 -2.16 11.74 -1.53
C ALA A 11 -1.30 11.78 -2.80
N ASP A 12 -1.40 10.74 -3.61
CA ASP A 12 -0.65 10.56 -4.84
C ASP A 12 -1.53 10.92 -6.02
N PHE A 13 -1.01 11.76 -6.91
CA PHE A 13 -1.77 12.35 -8.01
C PHE A 13 -1.17 11.94 -9.34
N TYR A 14 -2.05 11.84 -10.34
CA TYR A 14 -1.69 11.61 -11.72
C TYR A 14 -2.44 12.56 -12.66
N GLN A 15 -1.72 13.14 -13.62
CA GLN A 15 -2.29 13.90 -14.74
C GLN A 15 -1.37 13.81 -15.96
N ASP A 16 -1.88 13.30 -17.07
CA ASP A 16 -1.21 13.29 -18.38
C ASP A 16 0.25 12.77 -18.35
N GLY A 17 0.45 11.62 -17.71
CA GLY A 17 1.77 10.98 -17.58
C GLY A 17 2.63 11.50 -16.43
N LYS A 18 2.21 12.56 -15.73
CA LYS A 18 2.93 13.11 -14.57
C LYS A 18 2.35 12.56 -13.28
N VAL A 19 3.23 12.12 -12.39
CA VAL A 19 2.90 11.68 -11.04
C VAL A 19 3.52 12.66 -10.04
N TRP A 20 2.77 13.05 -9.02
CA TRP A 20 3.30 13.81 -7.89
C TRP A 20 2.60 13.44 -6.59
N THR A 21 3.33 13.56 -5.49
CA THR A 21 2.84 13.22 -4.15
C THR A 21 2.66 14.47 -3.31
N MET A 22 1.60 14.51 -2.52
CA MET A 22 1.38 15.53 -1.49
C MET A 22 1.23 14.86 -0.12
N SER A 23 1.85 15.46 0.89
CA SER A 23 1.49 15.14 2.28
C SER A 23 0.04 15.54 2.55
N HIS A 24 -0.60 14.92 3.54
CA HIS A 24 -1.96 15.31 3.95
C HIS A 24 -2.09 16.78 4.35
N LYS A 25 -1.02 17.39 4.86
CA LYS A 25 -0.99 18.84 5.15
C LYS A 25 -1.13 19.65 3.86
N GLN A 26 -0.29 19.37 2.87
CA GLN A 26 -0.35 20.03 1.56
C GLN A 26 -1.68 19.78 0.85
N PHE A 27 -2.20 18.55 0.95
CA PHE A 27 -3.49 18.17 0.37
C PHE A 27 -4.67 18.99 0.94
N LYS A 28 -4.70 19.23 2.26
CA LYS A 28 -5.74 20.04 2.89
C LYS A 28 -5.79 21.45 2.31
N GLU A 29 -4.61 22.04 2.11
CA GLU A 29 -4.41 23.39 1.55
C GLU A 29 -4.58 23.44 0.03
N PHE A 30 -4.52 22.30 -0.66
CA PHE A 30 -4.62 22.23 -2.11
C PHE A 30 -6.03 22.60 -2.62
N VAL A 31 -6.07 23.49 -3.61
CA VAL A 31 -7.30 23.91 -4.30
C VAL A 31 -7.18 23.50 -5.75
N ALA A 32 -8.03 22.55 -6.16
CA ALA A 32 -8.06 22.08 -7.55
C ALA A 32 -8.84 23.05 -8.44
N THR A 33 -8.23 23.46 -9.56
CA THR A 33 -8.85 24.32 -10.59
C THR A 33 -9.75 23.55 -11.56
N GLU A 34 -9.60 22.23 -11.59
CA GLU A 34 -10.37 21.29 -12.40
C GLU A 34 -10.82 20.09 -11.54
N LYS A 35 -11.66 19.22 -12.09
CA LYS A 35 -12.16 18.04 -11.37
C LYS A 35 -11.02 17.06 -11.07
N VAL A 36 -10.96 16.60 -9.83
CA VAL A 36 -10.07 15.54 -9.35
C VAL A 36 -10.92 14.32 -9.03
N TYR A 37 -10.62 13.18 -9.64
CA TYR A 37 -11.29 11.92 -9.36
C TYR A 37 -10.41 11.13 -8.40
N TYR A 38 -10.97 10.69 -7.28
CA TYR A 38 -10.17 10.10 -6.21
C TYR A 38 -10.72 8.79 -5.68
N ILE A 39 -9.82 7.99 -5.12
CA ILE A 39 -10.14 6.92 -4.16
C ILE A 39 -9.44 7.24 -2.85
N SER A 40 -9.97 6.78 -1.72
CA SER A 40 -9.38 7.09 -0.42
C SER A 40 -9.60 5.98 0.60
N VAL A 41 -8.52 5.57 1.25
CA VAL A 41 -8.57 4.74 2.46
C VAL A 41 -8.30 5.54 3.74
N CYS A 42 -8.10 6.86 3.62
CA CYS A 42 -7.77 7.74 4.74
C CYS A 42 -9.02 8.31 5.43
N GLU A 43 -9.46 7.67 6.51
CA GLU A 43 -10.60 8.17 7.32
C GLU A 43 -10.38 9.59 7.87
N ALA A 44 -9.12 9.95 8.19
CA ALA A 44 -8.78 11.27 8.74
C ALA A 44 -9.04 12.42 7.75
N LEU A 45 -9.16 12.15 6.45
CA LEU A 45 -9.42 13.14 5.40
C LEU A 45 -10.88 13.18 4.94
N LYS A 46 -11.74 12.27 5.41
CA LYS A 46 -13.13 12.15 4.98
C LYS A 46 -13.93 13.46 5.04
N ALA A 47 -13.86 14.16 6.18
CA ALA A 47 -14.53 15.45 6.33
C ALA A 47 -13.94 16.54 5.43
N THR A 48 -12.62 16.50 5.18
CA THR A 48 -11.97 17.44 4.24
C THR A 48 -12.46 17.19 2.82
N LEU A 49 -12.50 15.94 2.37
CA LEU A 49 -12.97 15.54 1.04
C LEU A 49 -14.43 15.93 0.79
N GLN A 50 -15.31 15.74 1.78
CA GLN A 50 -16.71 16.14 1.70
C GLN A 50 -16.92 17.65 1.48
N SER A 51 -15.96 18.49 1.89
CA SER A 51 -16.01 19.94 1.68
C SER A 51 -15.40 20.41 0.36
N LYS A 52 -14.72 19.53 -0.40
CA LYS A 52 -14.05 19.87 -1.66
C LYS A 52 -14.95 19.51 -2.85
N ASN A 53 -15.74 20.46 -3.33
CA ASN A 53 -16.71 20.24 -4.43
C ASN A 53 -16.10 19.76 -5.77
N ASN A 54 -14.81 20.02 -6.02
CA ASN A 54 -14.12 19.58 -7.24
C ASN A 54 -13.54 18.15 -7.12
N PHE A 55 -13.70 17.49 -5.98
CA PHE A 55 -13.25 16.12 -5.75
C PHE A 55 -14.41 15.15 -5.90
N ILE A 56 -14.26 14.19 -6.81
CA ILE A 56 -15.28 13.20 -7.17
C ILE A 56 -14.78 11.84 -6.70
N ASP A 57 -15.52 11.25 -5.77
CA ASP A 57 -15.24 9.92 -5.24
C ASP A 57 -15.52 8.85 -6.31
N LEU A 58 -14.51 8.03 -6.60
CA LEU A 58 -14.60 6.92 -7.54
C LEU A 58 -15.01 5.61 -6.87
N GLU A 59 -14.94 5.49 -5.54
CA GLU A 59 -15.25 4.24 -4.83
C GLU A 59 -16.60 3.64 -5.22
N PRO A 60 -17.71 4.40 -5.33
CA PRO A 60 -19.02 3.86 -5.68
C PRO A 60 -19.13 3.31 -7.12
N PHE A 61 -18.13 3.56 -7.98
CA PHE A 61 -18.14 3.14 -9.38
C PHE A 61 -17.34 1.86 -9.63
N PHE A 62 -16.67 1.32 -8.61
CA PHE A 62 -15.98 0.04 -8.73
C PHE A 62 -16.96 -1.13 -8.57
N GLU A 63 -17.08 -1.93 -9.62
CA GLU A 63 -17.73 -3.25 -9.57
C GLU A 63 -16.63 -4.31 -9.48
N PHE A 64 -16.51 -4.96 -8.32
CA PHE A 64 -15.45 -5.93 -8.08
C PHE A 64 -15.98 -7.15 -7.32
N ASP A 65 -15.89 -8.32 -7.95
CA ASP A 65 -16.40 -9.58 -7.39
C ASP A 65 -15.40 -10.17 -6.39
N THR A 66 -15.73 -10.06 -5.11
CA THR A 66 -14.92 -10.56 -4.00
C THR A 66 -15.80 -10.96 -2.82
N ILE A 67 -15.45 -12.08 -2.18
CA ILE A 67 -16.05 -12.48 -0.90
C ILE A 67 -15.36 -11.84 0.31
N TYR A 68 -14.24 -11.12 0.07
CA TYR A 68 -13.49 -10.43 1.11
C TYR A 68 -14.32 -9.27 1.66
N GLN A 69 -14.60 -9.28 2.96
CA GLN A 69 -15.39 -8.25 3.63
C GLN A 69 -14.51 -7.06 4.03
N GLY A 70 -14.93 -5.84 3.68
CA GLY A 70 -14.21 -4.62 4.05
C GLY A 70 -12.86 -4.45 3.34
N MET A 71 -12.78 -4.85 2.07
CA MET A 71 -11.59 -4.62 1.25
C MET A 71 -11.40 -3.12 1.01
N GLY A 72 -10.18 -2.62 1.18
CA GLY A 72 -9.84 -1.23 0.87
C GLY A 72 -9.98 -0.94 -0.63
N ILE A 73 -10.46 0.26 -0.96
CA ILE A 73 -10.68 0.68 -2.35
C ILE A 73 -9.38 0.78 -3.16
N ASP A 74 -8.27 1.08 -2.51
CA ASP A 74 -6.91 1.03 -3.06
C ASP A 74 -6.56 -0.37 -3.61
N ARG A 75 -6.86 -1.41 -2.83
CA ARG A 75 -6.64 -2.81 -3.21
C ARG A 75 -7.59 -3.23 -4.34
N ILE A 76 -8.85 -2.82 -4.27
CA ILE A 76 -9.84 -3.06 -5.34
C ILE A 76 -9.35 -2.42 -6.65
N ALA A 77 -8.91 -1.17 -6.61
CA ALA A 77 -8.42 -0.45 -7.78
C ALA A 77 -7.20 -1.13 -8.41
N ALA A 78 -6.22 -1.55 -7.59
CA ALA A 78 -5.05 -2.28 -8.08
C ALA A 78 -5.46 -3.63 -8.72
N CYS A 79 -6.28 -4.43 -8.04
CA CYS A 79 -6.71 -5.74 -8.51
C CYS A 79 -7.59 -5.69 -9.76
N SER A 80 -8.38 -4.63 -9.94
CA SER A 80 -9.26 -4.45 -11.10
C SER A 80 -8.53 -4.40 -12.44
N THR A 81 -7.21 -4.16 -12.42
CA THR A 81 -6.36 -4.11 -13.62
C THR A 81 -5.67 -5.44 -13.96
N ILE A 82 -5.76 -6.45 -13.09
CA ILE A 82 -5.01 -7.70 -13.20
C ILE A 82 -5.95 -8.91 -13.19
N ARG A 83 -5.91 -9.70 -14.27
CA ARG A 83 -6.72 -10.93 -14.39
C ARG A 83 -6.14 -12.10 -13.59
N ASP A 84 -4.82 -12.27 -13.64
CA ASP A 84 -4.10 -13.41 -13.05
C ASP A 84 -2.76 -12.93 -12.48
N GLY A 85 -2.56 -13.06 -11.17
CA GLY A 85 -1.33 -12.60 -10.53
C GLY A 85 -1.43 -12.47 -9.02
N MET A 86 -0.28 -12.25 -8.39
CA MET A 86 -0.17 -11.71 -7.04
C MET A 86 0.08 -10.20 -7.15
N ILE A 87 -0.74 -9.41 -6.49
CA ILE A 87 -0.61 -7.96 -6.40
C ILE A 87 0.00 -7.66 -5.04
N VAL A 88 1.09 -6.90 -5.01
CA VAL A 88 1.76 -6.46 -3.78
C VAL A 88 1.87 -4.94 -3.80
N ASP A 89 1.22 -4.27 -2.86
CA ASP A 89 1.43 -2.84 -2.62
C ASP A 89 2.19 -2.65 -1.31
N ALA A 90 3.37 -2.05 -1.39
CA ALA A 90 4.34 -1.95 -0.29
C ALA A 90 4.46 -0.50 0.20
N GLY A 91 3.48 -0.07 0.99
CA GLY A 91 3.40 1.28 1.55
C GLY A 91 3.41 1.32 3.08
N SER A 92 2.44 2.04 3.66
CA SER A 92 2.25 2.12 5.12
C SER A 92 1.94 0.75 5.74
N ALA A 93 1.20 -0.07 4.99
CA ALA A 93 1.08 -1.50 5.14
C ALA A 93 1.58 -2.16 3.84
N ILE A 94 1.98 -3.42 3.93
CA ILE A 94 2.19 -4.25 2.73
C ILE A 94 0.92 -5.07 2.54
N THR A 95 0.16 -4.76 1.50
CA THR A 95 -1.03 -5.55 1.13
C THR A 95 -0.66 -6.53 0.04
N VAL A 96 -1.20 -7.74 0.13
CA VAL A 96 -1.00 -8.79 -0.86
C VAL A 96 -2.35 -9.36 -1.23
N ASP A 97 -2.63 -9.43 -2.53
CA ASP A 97 -3.89 -9.92 -3.07
C ASP A 97 -3.63 -10.90 -4.22
N ILE A 98 -4.45 -11.95 -4.30
CA ILE A 98 -4.30 -13.00 -5.32
C ILE A 98 -5.47 -12.94 -6.29
N MET A 99 -5.16 -12.73 -7.56
CA MET A 99 -6.11 -12.78 -8.68
C MET A 99 -5.94 -14.07 -9.49
N SER A 100 -7.06 -14.67 -9.89
CA SER A 100 -7.07 -15.81 -10.80
C SER A 100 -8.32 -15.79 -11.68
N GLY A 101 -8.15 -15.79 -12.99
CA GLY A 101 -9.25 -15.76 -13.94
C GLY A 101 -10.15 -14.52 -13.84
N GLY A 102 -9.65 -13.42 -13.29
CA GLY A 102 -10.42 -12.20 -13.00
C GLY A 102 -11.15 -12.21 -11.66
N MET A 103 -11.00 -13.27 -10.86
CA MET A 103 -11.59 -13.40 -9.52
C MET A 103 -10.56 -13.11 -8.44
N HIS A 104 -10.97 -12.37 -7.42
CA HIS A 104 -10.16 -12.17 -6.22
C HIS A 104 -10.27 -13.36 -5.28
N LEU A 105 -9.15 -14.05 -5.07
CA LEU A 105 -9.08 -15.25 -4.21
C LEU A 105 -8.83 -14.92 -2.74
N GLY A 106 -8.63 -13.65 -2.41
CA GLY A 106 -8.26 -13.18 -1.08
C GLY A 106 -6.82 -12.67 -1.02
N GLY A 107 -6.44 -12.26 0.18
CA GLY A 107 -5.20 -11.56 0.43
C GLY A 107 -4.87 -11.45 1.91
N PHE A 108 -3.71 -10.88 2.21
CA PHE A 108 -3.25 -10.63 3.57
C PHE A 108 -2.57 -9.28 3.68
N ILE A 109 -2.39 -8.81 4.91
CA ILE A 109 -1.80 -7.50 5.21
C ILE A 109 -0.67 -7.70 6.22
N LEU A 110 0.49 -7.13 5.91
CA LEU A 110 1.64 -7.03 6.82
C LEU A 110 1.90 -5.56 7.16
N PRO A 111 2.59 -5.27 8.27
CA PRO A 111 3.12 -3.93 8.52
C PRO A 111 4.06 -3.48 7.38
N GLY A 112 4.03 -2.19 7.04
CA GLY A 112 5.08 -1.58 6.22
C GLY A 112 6.41 -1.54 6.96
N LEU A 113 7.52 -1.33 6.25
CA LEU A 113 8.86 -1.34 6.86
C LEU A 113 9.00 -0.31 7.99
N SER A 114 8.51 0.91 7.80
CA SER A 114 8.51 1.93 8.86
C SER A 114 7.59 1.58 10.03
N ALA A 115 6.56 0.76 9.83
CA ALA A 115 5.72 0.26 10.91
C ALA A 115 6.44 -0.82 11.73
N TYR A 116 7.23 -1.69 11.08
CA TYR A 116 8.13 -2.61 11.78
C TYR A 116 9.15 -1.87 12.63
N GLU A 117 9.79 -0.82 12.11
CA GLU A 117 10.74 0.01 12.87
C GLU A 117 10.08 0.59 14.14
N LYS A 118 8.88 1.16 13.99
CA LYS A 118 8.10 1.70 15.12
C LYS A 118 7.74 0.61 16.13
N CYS A 119 7.40 -0.59 15.67
CA CYS A 119 7.08 -1.73 16.52
C CYS A 119 8.30 -2.17 17.34
N TYR A 120 9.48 -2.29 16.74
CA TYR A 120 10.70 -2.62 17.49
C TYR A 120 11.09 -1.51 18.47
N ALA A 121 10.99 -0.25 18.06
CA ALA A 121 11.28 0.90 18.91
C ALA A 121 10.36 0.96 20.15
N SER A 122 9.10 0.53 20.03
CA SER A 122 8.18 0.49 21.17
C SER A 122 8.48 -0.64 22.17
N ILE A 123 9.15 -1.71 21.73
CA ILE A 123 9.59 -2.81 22.60
C ILE A 123 10.83 -2.40 23.42
N SER A 124 11.83 -1.79 22.77
CA SER A 124 13.04 -1.36 23.45
C SER A 124 13.80 -0.29 22.67
N PRO A 125 14.37 0.74 23.34
CA PRO A 125 15.29 1.69 22.71
C PRO A 125 16.50 1.03 22.03
N ARG A 126 16.92 -0.16 22.48
CA ARG A 126 18.03 -0.92 21.86
C ARG A 126 17.66 -1.50 20.49
N LEU A 127 16.38 -1.59 20.17
CA LEU A 127 15.85 -2.11 18.91
C LEU A 127 15.36 -0.97 17.99
N MET A 128 15.52 0.30 18.40
CA MET A 128 15.27 1.47 17.56
C MET A 128 16.37 1.60 16.51
N LEU A 129 16.34 0.72 15.52
CA LEU A 129 17.31 0.61 14.45
C LEU A 129 16.57 0.61 13.10
N PRO A 130 17.14 1.24 12.07
CA PRO A 130 16.53 1.27 10.75
C PRO A 130 16.60 -0.11 10.08
N ILE A 131 15.56 -0.50 9.35
CA ILE A 131 15.60 -1.71 8.54
C ILE A 131 16.65 -1.54 7.44
N ASN A 132 17.60 -2.48 7.37
CA ASN A 132 18.58 -2.59 6.31
C ASN A 132 18.00 -3.44 5.16
N PRO A 133 17.56 -2.85 4.03
CA PRO A 133 17.01 -3.61 2.91
C PRO A 133 18.06 -4.45 2.19
N SER A 134 19.36 -4.20 2.42
CA SER A 134 20.48 -4.94 1.83
C SER A 134 21.04 -6.01 2.76
N VAL A 135 20.30 -6.42 3.79
CA VAL A 135 20.70 -7.52 4.67
C VAL A 135 20.84 -8.81 3.86
N SER A 136 21.90 -9.58 4.11
CA SER A 136 22.04 -10.91 3.52
C SER A 136 20.94 -11.83 4.04
N LEU A 137 20.23 -12.51 3.14
CA LEU A 137 19.17 -13.46 3.47
C LEU A 137 19.66 -14.92 3.45
N ASP A 138 20.88 -15.15 2.99
CA ASP A 138 21.47 -16.48 2.82
C ASP A 138 22.25 -16.96 4.05
N ALA A 139 22.50 -16.07 5.01
CA ALA A 139 23.25 -16.37 6.22
C ALA A 139 22.56 -15.83 7.47
N LEU A 140 22.82 -16.46 8.62
CA LEU A 140 22.30 -15.98 9.90
C LEU A 140 23.02 -14.70 10.35
N PRO A 141 22.27 -13.66 10.77
CA PRO A 141 22.82 -12.37 11.16
C PRO A 141 23.61 -12.45 12.47
N GLN A 142 24.69 -11.67 12.57
CA GLN A 142 25.59 -11.65 13.74
C GLN A 142 25.60 -10.31 14.49
N LYS A 143 24.70 -9.39 14.14
CA LYS A 143 24.49 -8.12 14.85
C LYS A 143 23.00 -7.79 14.90
N THR A 144 22.58 -7.06 15.94
CA THR A 144 21.17 -6.76 16.23
C THR A 144 20.43 -6.14 15.05
N ASN A 145 21.05 -5.17 14.35
CA ASN A 145 20.38 -4.52 13.23
C ASN A 145 20.07 -5.50 12.09
N ASP A 146 21.03 -6.38 11.76
CA ASP A 146 20.83 -7.39 10.73
C ASP A 146 19.84 -8.45 11.21
N ALA A 147 19.80 -8.78 12.51
CA ALA A 147 18.82 -9.71 13.07
C ALA A 147 17.39 -9.20 12.91
N ILE A 148 17.16 -7.92 13.21
CA ILE A 148 15.88 -7.25 12.98
C ILE A 148 15.54 -7.23 11.49
N SER A 149 16.47 -6.75 10.66
CA SER A 149 16.26 -6.61 9.22
C SER A 149 16.00 -7.95 8.55
N TYR A 150 16.78 -8.98 8.88
CA TYR A 150 16.59 -10.35 8.37
C TYR A 150 15.22 -10.91 8.77
N GLY A 151 14.81 -10.75 10.03
CA GLY A 151 13.50 -11.22 10.50
C GLY A 151 12.34 -10.59 9.74
N VAL A 152 12.40 -9.28 9.51
CA VAL A 152 11.37 -8.55 8.74
C VAL A 152 11.41 -8.93 7.27
N ILE A 153 12.55 -8.76 6.60
CA ILE A 153 12.64 -8.93 5.15
C ILE A 153 12.45 -10.39 4.74
N LYS A 154 13.06 -11.34 5.45
CA LYS A 154 12.93 -12.76 5.11
C LYS A 154 11.52 -13.27 5.33
N SER A 155 10.82 -12.83 6.39
CA SER A 155 9.43 -13.26 6.61
C SER A 155 8.48 -12.75 5.52
N ILE A 156 8.65 -11.51 5.06
CA ILE A 156 7.90 -10.95 3.93
C ILE A 156 8.17 -11.76 2.67
N ILE A 157 9.45 -11.92 2.29
CA ILE A 157 9.82 -12.63 1.05
C ILE A 157 9.31 -14.06 1.06
N MET A 158 9.52 -14.81 2.16
CA MET A 158 9.05 -16.18 2.28
C MET A 158 7.53 -16.29 2.14
N LEU A 159 6.78 -15.33 2.72
CA LEU A 159 5.33 -15.32 2.62
C LEU A 159 4.84 -15.00 1.20
N LEU A 160 5.52 -14.10 0.48
CA LEU A 160 5.25 -13.83 -0.92
C LEU A 160 5.57 -15.06 -1.78
N GLU A 161 6.75 -15.67 -1.63
CA GLU A 161 7.17 -16.83 -2.41
C GLU A 161 6.22 -18.02 -2.25
N ILE A 162 5.90 -18.38 -1.00
CA ILE A 162 5.04 -19.55 -0.73
C ILE A 162 3.60 -19.31 -1.20
N THR A 163 3.12 -18.07 -1.18
CA THR A 163 1.75 -17.73 -1.60
C THR A 163 1.66 -17.58 -3.11
N CYS A 164 2.68 -17.04 -3.77
CA CYS A 164 2.67 -16.72 -5.20
C CYS A 164 2.62 -17.98 -6.06
N LYS A 165 3.28 -19.05 -5.62
CA LYS A 165 3.43 -20.30 -6.39
C LYS A 165 3.99 -19.99 -7.79
N ASP A 166 3.21 -20.23 -8.83
CA ASP A 166 3.55 -20.05 -10.24
C ASP A 166 3.00 -18.75 -10.85
N LYS A 167 2.30 -17.92 -10.06
CA LYS A 167 1.73 -16.65 -10.54
C LYS A 167 2.82 -15.60 -10.77
N ARG A 168 2.52 -14.61 -11.62
CA ARG A 168 3.35 -13.41 -11.76
C ARG A 168 3.08 -12.47 -10.59
N ILE A 169 4.13 -11.80 -10.11
CA ILE A 169 4.03 -10.78 -9.06
C ILE A 169 4.03 -9.40 -9.69
N PHE A 170 3.06 -8.57 -9.31
CA PHE A 170 2.94 -7.17 -9.69
C PHE A 170 3.17 -6.33 -8.43
N PHE A 171 4.27 -5.58 -8.41
CA PHE A 171 4.51 -4.60 -7.36
C PHE A 171 3.92 -3.26 -7.78
N TYR A 172 3.01 -2.74 -6.95
CA TYR A 172 2.50 -1.39 -7.08
C TYR A 172 3.25 -0.48 -6.12
N ARG A 173 3.45 0.74 -6.58
CA ARG A 173 3.89 1.87 -5.77
C ARG A 173 3.11 3.07 -6.27
N TRP A 174 2.16 3.51 -5.46
CA TRP A 174 1.51 4.80 -5.66
C TRP A 174 2.36 5.89 -5.01
#